data_AF-A0A2V1CXK5-F1
#
_entry.id   AF-A0A2V1CXK5-F1
#
_cell.length_a   1.000
_cell.length_b   1.000
_cell.length_c   1.000
_cell.angle_alpha   90.00
_cell.angle_beta   90.00
_cell.angle_gamma   90.00
#
_symmetry.space_group_name_H-M   'P 1'
#
loop_
_entity.id
_entity.type
_entity.pdbx_description
1 polymer ?
#
loop_
_entity_poly.entity_id
_entity_poly.type
_entity_poly.pdbx_seq_one_letter_code
_entity_poly.pdbx_strand_id
1 'polypeptide(L)'
;YMRNPRTIILAVISAKNDFANQIILDHCKNIDTESERTLGIVTKPDYLREGSQNELDWIDLAQNKNIYFKLGWHMLRNRADTEMDFTFAQRNEAETIFFSGGRYNNL
;
A
#
# COMPACT_ATOMS: atom_id res chain seq x y z
N TYR A 1 -7.20 -6.93 19.62
CA TYR A 1 -8.08 -6.10 18.77
C TYR A 1 -8.47 -6.82 17.47
N MET A 2 -7.52 -7.24 16.62
CA MET A 2 -7.81 -7.87 15.31
C MET A 2 -8.67 -9.15 15.34
N ARG A 3 -8.69 -9.90 16.45
CA ARG A 3 -9.55 -11.09 16.61
C ARG A 3 -11.06 -10.77 16.72
N ASN A 4 -11.42 -9.52 16.99
CA ASN A 4 -12.84 -9.13 17.02
C ASN A 4 -13.38 -9.09 15.59
N PRO A 5 -14.43 -9.86 15.24
CA PRO A 5 -14.97 -9.90 13.89
C PRO A 5 -15.57 -8.56 13.43
N ARG A 6 -15.91 -7.64 14.35
CA ARG A 6 -16.42 -6.30 14.02
C ARG A 6 -15.32 -5.29 13.69
N THR A 7 -14.05 -5.68 13.81
CA THR A 7 -12.90 -4.81 13.55
C THR A 7 -12.42 -4.98 12.12
N ILE A 8 -12.32 -3.87 11.38
CA ILE A 8 -11.58 -3.79 10.12
C ILE A 8 -10.07 -3.83 10.45
N ILE A 9 -9.34 -4.65 9.72
CA ILE A 9 -7.90 -4.76 9.80
C ILE A 9 -7.30 -3.88 8.70
N LEU A 10 -6.44 -2.94 9.10
CA LEU A 10 -5.66 -2.13 8.16
C LEU A 10 -4.25 -2.70 8.06
N ALA A 11 -3.96 -3.41 6.96
CA ALA A 11 -2.66 -4.00 6.70
C ALA A 11 -1.76 -2.97 6.00
N VAL A 12 -1.03 -2.19 6.80
CA VAL A 12 -0.12 -1.16 6.27
C VAL A 12 1.26 -1.76 6.05
N ILE A 13 1.72 -1.74 4.80
CA ILE A 13 3.01 -2.27 4.37
C ILE A 13 3.81 -1.21 3.63
N SER A 14 5.14 -1.31 3.67
CA SER A 14 6.03 -0.34 3.01
C SER A 14 6.73 -1.00 1.84
N ALA A 15 6.63 -0.39 0.66
CA ALA A 15 7.32 -0.86 -0.54
C ALA A 15 8.86 -0.89 -0.42
N LYS A 16 9.41 -0.33 0.67
CA LYS A 16 10.83 -0.38 1.02
C LYS A 16 11.27 -1.69 1.67
N ASN A 17 10.36 -2.45 2.31
CA ASN A 17 10.75 -3.58 3.19
C ASN A 17 9.89 -4.84 2.99
N ASP A 18 10.24 -5.64 1.99
CA ASP A 18 9.52 -6.86 1.62
C ASP A 18 9.38 -7.88 2.76
N PHE A 19 10.39 -8.00 3.62
CA PHE A 19 10.38 -8.95 4.73
C PHE A 19 9.31 -8.61 5.78
N ALA A 20 9.22 -7.33 6.17
CA ALA A 20 8.18 -6.88 7.11
C ALA A 20 6.78 -7.05 6.51
N ASN A 21 6.66 -6.89 5.20
CA ASN A 21 5.39 -7.00 4.49
C ASN A 21 4.87 -8.44 4.53
N GLN A 22 5.72 -9.44 4.28
CA GLN A 22 5.34 -10.86 4.35
C GLN A 22 4.78 -11.25 5.73
N ILE A 23 5.45 -10.84 6.81
CA ILE A 23 5.02 -11.15 8.18
C ILE A 23 3.63 -10.57 8.48
N ILE A 24 3.38 -9.32 8.08
CA ILE A 24 2.08 -8.66 8.31
C ILE A 24 0.98 -9.38 7.52
N LEU A 25 1.26 -9.74 6.28
CA LEU A 25 0.30 -10.38 5.39
C LEU A 25 -0.10 -11.77 5.88
N ASP A 26 0.86 -12.58 6.32
CA ASP A 26 0.61 -13.88 6.92
C ASP A 26 -0.21 -13.74 8.21
N HIS A 27 0.11 -12.74 9.03
CA HIS A 27 -0.64 -12.50 10.26
C HIS A 27 -2.10 -12.08 9.99
N CYS A 28 -2.34 -11.24 8.99
CA CYS A 28 -3.69 -10.88 8.56
C CYS A 28 -4.47 -12.10 8.04
N LYS A 29 -3.87 -12.91 7.16
CA LYS A 29 -4.49 -14.14 6.63
C LYS A 29 -4.85 -15.14 7.73
N ASN A 30 -4.02 -15.26 8.77
CA ASN A 30 -4.30 -16.15 9.90
C ASN A 30 -5.48 -15.68 10.78
N ILE A 31 -5.80 -14.38 10.76
CA ILE A 31 -6.87 -13.78 11.58
C ILE A 31 -8.16 -13.57 10.78
N ASP A 32 -8.03 -13.32 9.49
CA ASP A 32 -9.09 -13.07 8.53
C ASP A 32 -8.89 -13.97 7.30
N THR A 33 -9.11 -15.27 7.48
CA THR A 33 -8.85 -16.31 6.47
C THR A 33 -9.62 -16.07 5.16
N GLU A 34 -10.85 -15.57 5.25
CA GLU A 34 -11.68 -15.22 4.09
C GLU A 34 -11.38 -13.82 3.55
N SER A 35 -10.46 -13.08 4.18
CA SER A 35 -10.03 -11.73 3.76
C SER A 35 -11.18 -10.72 3.61
N GLU A 36 -12.24 -10.88 4.41
CA GLU A 36 -13.48 -10.09 4.25
C GLU A 36 -13.41 -8.70 4.88
N ARG A 37 -12.51 -8.52 5.84
CA ARG A 37 -12.42 -7.32 6.68
C ARG A 37 -11.02 -6.75 6.76
N THR A 38 -10.12 -7.20 5.88
CA THR A 38 -8.77 -6.67 5.73
C THR A 38 -8.71 -5.72 4.55
N LEU A 39 -8.17 -4.52 4.76
CA LEU A 39 -7.86 -3.53 3.74
C LEU A 39 -6.36 -3.34 3.69
N GLY A 40 -5.78 -3.47 2.51
CA GLY A 40 -4.34 -3.33 2.31
C GLY A 40 -3.93 -1.90 1.96
N ILE A 41 -2.87 -1.40 2.59
CA ILE A 41 -2.28 -0.09 2.30
C ILE A 41 -0.81 -0.26 1.96
N VAL A 42 -0.41 0.14 0.77
CA VAL A 42 1.00 0.24 0.36
C VAL A 42 1.49 1.66 0.54
N THR A 43 2.60 1.81 1.28
CA THR A 43 3.24 3.09 1.60
C THR A 43 4.64 3.18 1.02
N LYS A 44 5.14 4.41 0.86
CA LYS A 44 6.47 4.71 0.33
C LYS A 44 6.76 4.11 -1.07
N PRO A 45 5.84 4.18 -2.04
CA PRO A 45 6.08 3.67 -3.40
C PRO A 45 7.22 4.43 -4.11
N ASP A 46 7.55 5.65 -3.66
CA ASP A 46 8.66 6.47 -4.13
C ASP A 46 10.06 5.82 -3.95
N TYR A 47 10.18 4.80 -3.10
CA TYR A 47 11.42 4.03 -2.95
C TYR A 47 11.63 2.99 -4.07
N LEU A 48 10.60 2.71 -4.86
CA LEU A 48 10.67 1.75 -5.95
C LEU A 48 11.42 2.37 -7.13
N ARG A 49 12.29 1.57 -7.74
CA ARG A 49 12.97 2.00 -8.96
C ARG A 49 11.98 1.96 -10.13
N GLU A 50 11.76 3.11 -10.74
CA GLU A 50 10.91 3.24 -11.92
C GLU A 50 11.35 2.26 -13.02
N GLY A 51 10.37 1.56 -13.61
CA GLY A 51 10.55 0.59 -14.68
C GLY A 51 11.02 -0.79 -14.21
N SER A 52 11.35 -0.97 -12.92
CA SER A 52 11.81 -2.26 -12.38
C SER A 52 10.69 -3.31 -12.31
N GLN A 53 11.08 -4.59 -12.23
CA GLN A 53 10.12 -5.68 -11.97
C GLN A 53 9.50 -5.54 -10.59
N ASN A 54 10.28 -5.14 -9.58
CA ASN A 54 9.78 -4.91 -8.23
C ASN A 54 8.63 -3.88 -8.22
N GLU A 55 8.77 -2.78 -8.97
CA GLU A 55 7.69 -1.81 -9.13
C GLU A 55 6.40 -2.44 -9.70
N LEU A 56 6.52 -3.29 -10.72
CA LEU A 56 5.37 -3.99 -11.30
C LEU A 56 4.69 -4.91 -10.28
N ASP A 57 5.48 -5.66 -9.51
CA ASP A 57 4.96 -6.59 -8.52
C ASP A 57 4.14 -5.85 -7.44
N TRP A 58 4.60 -4.65 -7.05
CA TRP A 58 3.89 -3.75 -6.14
C TRP A 58 2.62 -3.14 -6.75
N ILE A 59 2.63 -2.79 -8.03
CA ILE A 59 1.45 -2.32 -8.75
C ILE A 59 0.42 -3.45 -8.88
N ASP A 60 0.84 -4.67 -9.22
CA ASP A 60 -0.05 -5.82 -9.32
C ASP A 60 -0.67 -6.18 -7.96
N LEU A 61 0.09 -6.03 -6.87
CA LEU A 61 -0.45 -6.13 -5.51
C LEU A 61 -1.52 -5.06 -5.25
N ALA A 62 -1.24 -3.79 -5.58
CA ALA A 62 -2.19 -2.70 -5.42
C ALA A 62 -3.47 -2.86 -6.29
N GLN A 63 -3.36 -3.53 -7.44
CA GLN A 63 -4.49 -3.93 -8.28
C GLN A 63 -5.19 -5.21 -7.81
N ASN A 64 -4.86 -5.70 -6.60
CA ASN A 64 -5.49 -6.86 -5.98
C ASN A 64 -5.29 -8.18 -6.75
N LYS A 65 -4.24 -8.29 -7.58
CA LYS A 65 -3.98 -9.46 -8.44
C LYS A 65 -3.18 -10.57 -7.77
N ASN A 66 -2.31 -10.22 -6.83
CA ASN A 66 -1.40 -11.18 -6.19
C ASN A 66 -1.98 -11.69 -4.86
N ILE A 67 -2.21 -10.78 -3.91
CA ILE A 67 -2.87 -11.10 -2.64
C ILE A 67 -4.23 -10.44 -2.65
N TYR A 68 -5.28 -11.26 -2.66
CA TYR A 68 -6.65 -10.76 -2.69
C TYR A 68 -7.12 -10.35 -1.30
N PHE A 69 -7.58 -9.10 -1.17
CA PHE A 69 -8.40 -8.64 -0.05
C PHE A 69 -9.76 -8.17 -0.57
N LYS A 70 -10.86 -8.51 0.13
CA LYS A 70 -12.22 -8.15 -0.30
C LYS A 70 -12.44 -6.64 -0.29
N LEU A 71 -11.79 -5.94 0.63
CA LEU A 71 -11.79 -4.47 0.68
C LEU A 71 -10.71 -3.84 -0.22
N GLY A 72 -9.95 -4.66 -0.94
CA GLY A 72 -8.93 -4.25 -1.89
C GLY A 72 -7.67 -3.68 -1.27
N TRP A 73 -6.85 -3.11 -2.15
CA TRP A 73 -5.59 -2.46 -1.84
C TRP A 73 -5.62 -1.01 -2.27
N HIS A 74 -4.93 -0.16 -1.51
CA HIS A 74 -4.71 1.23 -1.87
C HIS A 74 -3.22 1.55 -1.72
N MET A 75 -2.71 2.37 -2.63
CA MET A 75 -1.33 2.85 -2.58
C MET A 75 -1.34 4.35 -2.30
N LEU A 76 -0.44 4.81 -1.44
CA LEU A 76 -0.32 6.22 -1.10
C LEU A 76 1.14 6.65 -1.02
N ARG A 77 1.40 7.92 -1.36
CA ARG A 77 2.70 8.56 -1.21
C ARG A 77 2.74 9.31 0.12
N ASN A 78 3.77 9.04 0.90
CA ASN A 78 4.04 9.73 2.16
C ASN A 78 4.85 11.02 1.90
N ARG A 79 4.89 11.92 2.88
CA ARG A 79 5.85 13.04 2.88
C ARG A 79 7.26 12.47 2.95
N ALA A 80 8.14 12.96 2.08
CA ALA A 80 9.57 12.75 2.26
C ALA A 80 10.09 13.56 3.46
N ASP A 81 11.29 13.22 3.94
CA ASP A 81 11.92 13.94 5.05
C ASP A 81 12.10 15.44 4.74
N THR A 82 12.26 15.79 3.46
CA THR A 82 12.37 17.17 2.97
C THR A 82 11.01 17.89 2.82
N GLU A 83 9.90 17.18 3.01
CA GLU A 83 8.53 17.67 2.79
C GLU A 83 7.74 17.77 4.11
N MET A 84 8.42 17.71 5.27
CA MET A 84 7.76 17.70 6.58
C MET A 84 6.91 18.95 6.83
N ASP A 85 7.35 20.10 6.32
CA ASP A 85 6.66 21.40 6.43
C ASP A 85 5.52 21.58 5.41
N PHE A 86 5.28 20.60 4.54
CA PHE A 86 4.21 20.71 3.55
C PHE A 86 2.84 20.77 4.23
N THR A 87 2.01 21.67 3.73
CA THR A 87 0.58 21.68 4.03
C THR A 87 -0.10 20.42 3.50
N PHE A 88 -1.33 20.15 3.96
CA PHE A 88 -2.13 19.04 3.40
C PHE A 88 -2.37 19.19 1.89
N ALA A 89 -2.57 20.41 1.40
CA ALA A 89 -2.76 20.68 -0.02
C ALA A 89 -1.51 20.31 -0.84
N GLN A 90 -0.32 20.76 -0.41
CA GLN A 90 0.96 20.44 -1.06
C GLN A 90 1.25 18.94 -1.03
N ARG A 91 0.95 18.26 0.10
CA ARG A 91 1.08 16.80 0.20
C ARG A 91 0.18 16.07 -0.79
N ASN A 92 -1.07 16.51 -0.95
CA ASN A 92 -2.02 15.89 -1.88
C ASN A 92 -1.66 16.17 -3.34
N GLU A 93 -1.15 17.36 -3.64
CA GLU A 93 -0.64 17.71 -4.97
C GLU A 93 0.57 16.85 -5.33
N ALA A 94 1.54 16.71 -4.42
CA ALA A 94 2.71 15.86 -4.62
C ALA A 94 2.35 14.38 -4.82
N GLU A 95 1.33 13.89 -4.11
CA GLU A 95 0.77 12.55 -4.29
C GLU A 95 0.10 12.40 -5.68
N THR A 96 -0.70 13.39 -6.08
CA THR A 96 -1.37 13.41 -7.39
C THR A 96 -0.35 13.41 -8.53
N ILE A 97 0.68 14.25 -8.44
CA ILE A 97 1.76 14.31 -9.42
C ILE A 97 2.48 12.95 -9.52
N PHE A 98 2.77 12.32 -8.38
CA PHE A 98 3.43 11.01 -8.36
C PHE A 98 2.60 9.92 -9.08
N PHE A 99 1.31 9.81 -8.77
CA PHE A 99 0.45 8.78 -9.35
C PHE A 99 -0.02 9.11 -10.79
N SER A 100 0.09 10.37 -11.23
CA SER A 100 -0.16 10.78 -12.63
C SER A 100 0.97 10.38 -13.61
N GLY A 101 2.04 9.80 -13.10
CA GLY A 101 3.24 9.43 -13.86
C GLY A 101 3.38 7.93 -14.07
N GLY A 102 4.08 7.56 -15.16
CA GLY A 102 4.59 6.21 -15.37
C GLY A 102 3.51 5.12 -15.36
N ARG A 103 3.84 4.00 -14.71
CA ARG A 103 2.99 2.79 -14.63
C ARG A 103 1.83 2.92 -13.64
N TYR A 104 1.84 3.96 -12.80
CA TYR A 104 0.82 4.18 -11.77
C TYR A 104 -0.48 4.78 -12.32
N ASN A 105 -0.47 5.30 -13.55
CA ASN A 105 -1.64 5.93 -14.20
C ASN A 105 -2.89 5.03 -14.35
N ASN A 106 -2.72 3.71 -14.20
CA ASN A 106 -3.80 2.74 -14.33
C ASN A 106 -4.16 2.06 -13.00
N LEU A 107 -3.70 2.62 -11.87
CA LEU A 107 -4.11 2.18 -10.53
C LEU A 107 -5.52 2.66 -10.17
#